data_AF-A0A453GG03-F1
#
_entry.id   AF-A0A453GG03-F1
#
_cell.length_a   1.000
_cell.length_b   1.000
_cell.length_c   1.000
_cell.angle_alpha   90.00
_cell.angle_beta   90.00
_cell.angle_gamma   90.00
#
_symmetry.space_group_name_H-M   'P 1'
#
loop_
_entity.id
_entity.type
_entity.pdbx_description
1 polymer ?
#
loop_
_entity_poly.entity_id
_entity_poly.type
_entity_poly.pdbx_seq_one_letter_code
_entity_poly.pdbx_strand_id
1 'polypeptide(L)'
;AALCDHVQAEGFGSGAFSDVVVEAMGATYRLHRLIISRSTYFRNMLHGPWREAGAPTVVLHIDDSNIDSEAIAIALAYLYGQPPKLNDNNAFRVLAAASFLDLQGLCTICTDFIISELWTSNFLQYQV
;
A
#
# COMPACT_ATOMS: atom_id res chain seq x y z
N ALA A 1 -14.35 1.27 -15.58
CA ALA A 1 -13.63 2.54 -15.39
C ALA A 1 -14.34 3.42 -14.36
N ALA A 2 -15.55 3.94 -14.64
CA ALA A 2 -16.24 4.92 -13.78
C ALA A 2 -16.27 4.65 -12.26
N LEU A 3 -16.52 3.40 -11.81
CA LEU A 3 -16.54 3.09 -10.38
C LEU A 3 -15.16 3.18 -9.73
N CYS A 4 -14.10 2.65 -10.37
CA CYS A 4 -12.75 2.68 -9.84
C CYS A 4 -12.25 4.13 -9.72
N ASP A 5 -12.50 4.93 -10.75
CA ASP A 5 -12.09 6.34 -10.79
C ASP A 5 -12.81 7.14 -9.68
N HIS A 6 -14.11 6.89 -9.49
CA HIS A 6 -14.89 7.52 -8.42
C HIS A 6 -14.41 7.12 -7.02
N VAL A 7 -14.18 5.82 -6.78
CA VAL A 7 -13.68 5.32 -5.49
C VAL A 7 -12.28 5.86 -5.18
N GLN A 8 -11.42 6.04 -6.19
CA GLN A 8 -10.11 6.66 -5.99
C GLN A 8 -10.23 8.15 -5.68
N ALA A 9 -10.95 8.92 -6.50
CA ALA A 9 -11.05 10.36 -6.33
C ALA A 9 -11.77 10.76 -5.03
N GLU A 10 -12.97 10.21 -4.80
CA GLU A 10 -13.79 10.55 -3.63
C GLU A 10 -13.41 9.74 -2.40
N GLY A 11 -13.16 8.44 -2.57
CA GLY A 11 -12.89 7.57 -1.44
C GLY A 11 -11.47 7.75 -0.87
N PHE A 12 -10.44 7.73 -1.71
CA PHE A 12 -9.05 7.88 -1.26
C PHE A 12 -8.58 9.35 -1.27
N GLY A 13 -8.87 10.09 -2.34
CA GLY A 13 -8.41 11.46 -2.53
C GLY A 13 -9.06 12.46 -1.57
N SER A 14 -10.39 12.46 -1.45
CA SER A 14 -11.11 13.37 -0.55
C SER A 14 -11.44 12.75 0.82
N GLY A 15 -11.44 11.42 0.94
CA GLY A 15 -11.81 10.72 2.17
C GLY A 15 -13.31 10.76 2.47
N ALA A 16 -14.14 11.00 1.45
CA ALA A 16 -15.59 11.05 1.60
C ALA A 16 -16.13 9.72 2.13
N PHE A 17 -17.00 9.77 3.14
CA PHE A 17 -17.61 8.61 3.79
C PHE A 17 -16.65 7.68 4.55
N SER A 18 -15.44 8.15 4.89
CA SER A 18 -14.48 7.41 5.70
C SER A 18 -15.06 7.01 7.06
N ASP A 19 -14.89 5.76 7.46
CA ASP A 19 -15.32 5.20 8.75
C ASP A 19 -14.13 4.82 9.67
N VAL A 20 -12.89 5.05 9.21
CA VAL A 20 -11.68 4.85 9.99
C VAL A 20 -10.58 5.84 9.60
N VAL A 21 -9.81 6.28 10.58
CA VAL A 21 -8.58 7.05 10.38
C VAL A 21 -7.39 6.12 10.60
N VAL A 22 -6.45 6.10 9.67
CA VAL A 22 -5.18 5.38 9.80
C VAL A 22 -4.04 6.38 9.90
N GLU A 23 -3.22 6.25 10.93
CA GLU A 23 -2.02 7.06 11.13
C GLU A 23 -0.79 6.19 10.87
N ALA A 24 0.11 6.65 9.99
CA ALA A 24 1.31 5.92 9.63
C ALA A 24 2.39 6.89 9.16
N MET A 25 3.64 6.68 9.57
CA MET A 25 4.79 7.49 9.11
C MET A 25 4.59 9.01 9.26
N GLY A 26 3.89 9.45 10.31
CA GLY A 26 3.57 10.87 10.55
C GLY A 26 2.47 11.46 9.65
N ALA A 27 1.84 10.64 8.81
CA ALA A 27 0.72 11.01 7.96
C ALA A 27 -0.61 10.41 8.47
N THR A 28 -1.71 11.07 8.11
CA THR A 28 -3.07 10.68 8.50
C THR A 28 -3.90 10.41 7.26
N TYR A 29 -4.58 9.26 7.22
CA TYR A 29 -5.38 8.79 6.10
C TYR A 29 -6.82 8.54 6.54
N ARG A 30 -7.79 9.17 5.87
CA ARG A 30 -9.22 8.92 6.08
C ARG A 30 -9.68 7.81 5.14
N LEU A 31 -9.87 6.61 5.67
CA LEU A 31 -10.03 5.39 4.87
C LEU A 31 -11.38 4.70 5.15
N HIS A 32 -11.63 3.63 4.39
CA HIS A 32 -12.83 2.81 4.50
C HIS A 32 -12.46 1.40 4.94
N ARG A 33 -12.99 0.94 6.07
CA ARG A 33 -12.78 -0.41 6.62
C ARG A 33 -13.04 -1.49 5.58
N LEU A 34 -14.14 -1.35 4.83
CA LEU A 34 -14.51 -2.28 3.76
C LEU A 34 -13.40 -2.39 2.69
N ILE A 35 -12.86 -1.26 2.24
CA ILE A 35 -11.84 -1.23 1.18
C ILE A 35 -10.51 -1.74 1.71
N ILE A 36 -10.05 -1.26 2.87
CA ILE A 36 -8.75 -1.67 3.42
C ILE A 36 -8.75 -3.12 3.91
N SER A 37 -9.91 -3.73 4.19
CA SER A 37 -10.04 -5.17 4.49
C SER A 37 -9.62 -6.12 3.35
N ARG A 38 -9.28 -5.58 2.17
CA ARG A 38 -8.61 -6.31 1.08
C ARG A 38 -7.18 -6.72 1.45
N SER A 39 -6.57 -6.04 2.41
CA SER A 39 -5.34 -6.46 3.08
C SER A 39 -5.69 -7.45 4.20
N THR A 40 -5.01 -8.59 4.24
CA THR A 40 -5.17 -9.55 5.36
C THR A 40 -4.75 -8.93 6.68
N TYR A 41 -3.71 -8.08 6.69
CA TYR A 41 -3.26 -7.35 7.88
C TYR A 41 -4.40 -6.51 8.47
N PHE A 42 -5.03 -5.65 7.64
CA PHE A 42 -6.17 -4.85 8.08
C PHE A 42 -7.39 -5.71 8.42
N ARG A 43 -7.67 -6.77 7.65
CA ARG A 43 -8.78 -7.68 7.93
C ARG A 43 -8.66 -8.32 9.32
N ASN A 44 -7.48 -8.82 9.66
CA ASN A 44 -7.21 -9.44 10.96
C ASN A 44 -7.29 -8.42 12.11
N MET A 45 -6.79 -7.21 11.87
CA MET A 45 -6.84 -6.11 12.84
C MET A 45 -8.27 -5.61 13.10
N LEU A 46 -9.12 -5.53 12.07
CA LEU A 46 -10.43 -4.90 12.14
C LEU A 46 -11.60 -5.86 12.45
N HIS A 47 -11.41 -7.18 12.29
CA HIS A 47 -12.47 -8.20 12.41
C HIS A 47 -12.30 -9.14 13.63
N GLY A 48 -11.31 -8.89 14.50
CA GLY A 48 -11.09 -9.67 15.73
C GLY A 48 -11.68 -9.03 16.99
N PRO A 49 -11.52 -9.67 18.18
CA PRO A 49 -11.93 -9.10 19.48
C PRO A 49 -10.99 -7.97 19.96
N TRP A 50 -10.25 -7.35 19.03
CA TRP A 50 -9.21 -6.38 19.31
C TRP A 50 -9.80 -5.00 19.56
N ARG A 51 -9.08 -4.17 20.33
CA ARG A 51 -9.50 -2.79 20.62
C ARG A 51 -9.66 -1.98 19.33
N GLU A 52 -8.80 -2.27 18.36
CA GLU A 52 -8.73 -1.67 17.03
C GLU A 52 -9.97 -1.99 16.18
N ALA A 53 -10.65 -3.11 16.45
CA ALA A 53 -11.82 -3.54 15.70
C ALA A 53 -13.02 -2.58 15.84
N GLY A 54 -13.10 -1.80 16.92
CA GLY A 54 -14.08 -0.72 17.09
C GLY A 54 -13.48 0.68 17.15
N ALA A 55 -12.16 0.83 17.03
CA ALA A 55 -11.50 2.12 17.18
C ALA A 55 -11.75 3.02 15.96
N PRO A 56 -12.01 4.33 16.15
CA PRO A 56 -12.14 5.29 15.06
C PRO A 56 -10.80 5.62 14.41
N THR A 57 -9.70 5.44 15.16
CA THR A 57 -8.32 5.67 14.70
C THR A 57 -7.47 4.44 14.97
N VAL A 58 -6.64 4.09 13.98
CA VAL A 58 -5.68 2.99 14.04
C VAL A 58 -4.30 3.54 13.71
N VAL A 59 -3.31 3.24 14.55
CA VAL A 59 -1.91 3.64 14.33
C VAL A 59 -1.12 2.45 13.81
N LEU A 60 -0.44 2.63 12.68
CA LEU A 60 0.50 1.64 12.15
C LEU A 60 1.88 1.89 12.76
N HIS A 61 2.31 0.96 13.60
CA HIS A 61 3.67 0.92 14.13
C HIS A 61 4.55 0.18 13.13
N ILE A 62 5.43 0.95 12.46
CA ILE A 62 6.31 0.44 11.41
C ILE A 62 7.74 0.77 11.85
N ASP A 63 8.50 -0.29 12.17
CA ASP A 63 9.88 -0.19 12.66
C ASP A 63 10.92 -0.56 11.57
N ASP A 64 10.47 -0.72 10.32
CA ASP A 64 11.33 -1.02 9.17
C ASP A 64 11.80 0.26 8.47
N SER A 65 13.12 0.49 8.46
CA SER A 65 13.75 1.65 7.83
C SER A 65 13.59 1.70 6.30
N ASN A 66 13.20 0.59 5.68
CA ASN A 66 12.95 0.51 4.24
C ASN A 66 11.54 0.99 3.86
N ILE A 67 10.68 1.25 4.85
CA ILE A 67 9.32 1.75 4.62
C ILE A 67 9.27 3.23 4.95
N ASP A 68 8.84 4.04 3.99
CA ASP A 68 8.59 5.47 4.18
C ASP A 68 7.12 5.83 3.90
N SER A 69 6.80 7.12 4.07
CA SER A 69 5.46 7.65 3.86
C SER A 69 4.96 7.48 2.42
N GLU A 70 5.85 7.55 1.43
CA GLU A 70 5.48 7.38 0.02
C GLU A 70 5.07 5.92 -0.24
N ALA A 71 5.87 4.97 0.23
CA ALA A 71 5.60 3.55 0.07
C ALA A 71 4.27 3.14 0.71
N ILE A 72 3.98 3.64 1.92
CA ILE A 72 2.68 3.42 2.57
C ILE A 72 1.54 4.05 1.78
N ALA A 73 1.69 5.30 1.31
CA ALA A 73 0.66 5.95 0.51
C ALA A 73 0.35 5.18 -0.78
N ILE A 74 1.36 4.66 -1.48
CA ILE A 74 1.20 3.83 -2.68
C ILE A 74 0.46 2.53 -2.34
N ALA A 75 0.86 1.85 -1.27
CA ALA A 75 0.24 0.60 -0.84
C ALA A 75 -1.23 0.79 -0.42
N LEU A 76 -1.55 1.91 0.23
CA LEU A 76 -2.93 2.27 0.57
C LEU A 76 -3.75 2.64 -0.68
N ALA A 77 -3.19 3.41 -1.62
CA ALA A 77 -3.85 3.74 -2.88
C ALA A 77 -4.14 2.49 -3.72
N TYR A 78 -3.25 1.49 -3.68
CA TYR A 78 -3.44 0.20 -4.33
C TYR A 78 -4.69 -0.54 -3.85
N LEU A 79 -5.04 -0.43 -2.56
CA LEU A 79 -6.28 -1.00 -2.01
C LEU A 79 -7.55 -0.37 -2.64
N TYR A 80 -7.45 0.87 -3.10
CA TYR A 80 -8.49 1.60 -3.84
C TYR A 80 -8.42 1.34 -5.35
N GLY A 81 -7.58 0.41 -5.79
CA GLY A 81 -7.45 0.01 -7.19
C GLY A 81 -6.57 0.93 -8.03
N GLN A 82 -5.82 1.84 -7.41
CA GLN A 82 -4.87 2.67 -8.14
C GLN A 82 -3.63 1.83 -8.48
N PRO A 83 -3.23 1.73 -9.77
CA PRO A 83 -1.99 1.06 -10.13
C PRO A 83 -0.77 1.73 -9.47
N PRO A 84 0.18 0.95 -8.92
CA PRO A 84 1.35 1.52 -8.26
C PRO A 84 2.26 2.21 -9.30
N LYS A 85 2.77 3.40 -8.96
CA LYS A 85 3.74 4.12 -9.77
C LYS A 85 5.15 3.82 -9.25
N LEU A 86 5.78 2.80 -9.83
CA LEU A 86 7.10 2.32 -9.43
C LEU A 86 8.22 2.99 -10.23
N ASN A 87 9.38 3.13 -9.57
CA ASN A 87 10.66 3.52 -10.16
C ASN A 87 11.82 2.90 -9.35
N ASP A 88 13.05 3.06 -9.82
CA ASP A 88 14.26 2.48 -9.21
C ASP A 88 14.46 2.85 -7.74
N ASN A 89 14.00 4.04 -7.34
CA ASN A 89 14.19 4.55 -5.98
C ASN A 89 13.13 4.04 -4.99
N ASN A 90 11.90 3.81 -5.46
CA ASN A 90 10.77 3.48 -4.58
C ASN A 90 10.35 2.00 -4.65
N ALA A 91 10.71 1.24 -5.69
CA ALA A 91 10.19 -0.12 -5.89
C ALA A 91 10.46 -1.05 -4.71
N PHE A 92 11.68 -1.00 -4.14
CA PHE A 92 12.04 -1.79 -2.96
C PHE A 92 11.26 -1.36 -1.71
N ARG A 93 11.02 -0.06 -1.54
CA ARG A 93 10.29 0.48 -0.39
C ARG A 93 8.81 0.14 -0.46
N VAL A 94 8.22 0.23 -1.65
CA VAL A 94 6.83 -0.18 -1.91
C VAL A 94 6.69 -1.69 -1.70
N LEU A 95 7.67 -2.50 -2.09
CA LEU A 95 7.69 -3.93 -1.78
C LEU A 95 7.69 -4.20 -0.27
N ALA A 96 8.51 -3.48 0.51
CA ALA A 96 8.54 -3.59 1.97
C ALA A 96 7.18 -3.22 2.59
N ALA A 97 6.58 -2.10 2.16
CA ALA A 97 5.25 -1.69 2.61
C ALA A 97 4.15 -2.68 2.21
N ALA A 98 4.22 -3.25 1.00
CA ALA A 98 3.30 -4.26 0.52
C ALA A 98 3.38 -5.54 1.35
N SER A 99 4.60 -5.97 1.69
CA SER A 99 4.82 -7.13 2.55
C SER A 99 4.31 -6.88 3.97
N PHE A 100 4.54 -5.69 4.54
CA PHE A 100 4.04 -5.30 5.85
C PHE A 100 2.50 -5.34 5.90
N LEU A 101 1.83 -4.81 4.87
CA LEU A 101 0.37 -4.79 4.77
C LEU A 101 -0.23 -6.09 4.20
N ASP A 102 0.56 -7.14 4.01
CA ASP A 102 0.17 -8.42 3.38
C ASP A 102 -0.61 -8.24 2.06
N LEU A 103 -0.02 -7.51 1.12
CA LEU A 103 -0.56 -7.22 -0.21
C LEU A 103 0.16 -8.05 -1.28
N GLN A 104 -0.12 -9.36 -1.33
CA GLN A 104 0.58 -10.31 -2.22
C GLN A 104 0.60 -9.86 -3.69
N GLY A 105 -0.51 -9.34 -4.23
CA GLY A 105 -0.56 -8.83 -5.60
C GLY A 105 0.36 -7.64 -5.85
N LEU A 106 0.54 -6.75 -4.86
CA LEU A 106 1.48 -5.64 -4.96
C LEU A 106 2.93 -6.12 -4.82
N CYS A 107 3.19 -7.12 -3.96
CA CYS A 107 4.52 -7.75 -3.85
C CYS A 107 4.98 -8.34 -5.17
N THR A 108 4.11 -9.06 -5.89
CA THR A 108 4.42 -9.60 -7.23
C THR A 108 4.76 -8.48 -8.20
N ILE A 109 3.94 -7.44 -8.29
CA ILE A 109 4.19 -6.29 -9.20
C ILE A 109 5.55 -5.64 -8.91
N CYS A 110 5.89 -5.41 -7.64
CA CYS A 110 7.16 -4.80 -7.28
C CYS A 110 8.35 -5.71 -7.60
N THR A 111 8.21 -7.02 -7.36
CA THR A 111 9.26 -8.00 -7.65
C THR A 111 9.54 -8.11 -9.15
N ASP A 112 8.48 -8.16 -9.96
CA ASP A 112 8.60 -8.22 -11.42
C ASP A 112 9.28 -6.95 -11.97
N PHE A 113 8.91 -5.77 -11.44
CA PHE A 113 9.57 -4.50 -11.79
C PHE A 113 11.07 -4.52 -11.46
N ILE A 114 11.42 -4.89 -10.23
CA ILE A 114 12.82 -4.95 -9.77
C ILE A 114 13.64 -5.91 -10.62
N ILE A 115 13.11 -7.11 -10.90
CA ILE A 115 13.80 -8.09 -11.75
C ILE A 115 14.00 -7.53 -13.15
N SER A 116 12.98 -6.88 -13.73
CA SER A 116 13.08 -6.31 -15.08
C SER A 116 14.17 -5.24 -15.19
N GLU A 117 14.32 -4.38 -14.17
CA GLU A 117 15.36 -3.34 -14.15
C GLU A 117 16.76 -3.90 -13.87
N LEU A 118 16.87 -4.99 -13.13
CA LEU A 118 18.13 -5.72 -13.01
C LEU A 118 18.56 -6.34 -14.35
N TRP A 119 17.63 -6.78 -15.19
CA TRP A 119 17.96 -7.30 -16.51
C TRP A 119 18.38 -6.20 -17.48
N THR A 120 17.71 -5.04 -17.50
CA THR A 120 18.10 -3.90 -18.36
C THR A 120 19.49 -3.37 -18.04
N SER A 121 19.84 -3.31 -16.75
CA SER A 121 21.16 -2.85 -16.28
C SER A 121 22.29 -3.87 -16.49
N ASN A 122 22.01 -5.18 -16.43
CA ASN A 122 23.02 -6.23 -16.60
C ASN A 122 23.18 -6.75 -18.05
N PHE A 123 22.24 -6.48 -18.96
CA PHE A 123 22.29 -7.00 -20.34
C PHE A 123 23.55 -6.57 -21.11
N LEU A 124 24.05 -5.34 -20.88
CA LEU A 124 25.27 -4.85 -21.54
C LEU A 124 26.56 -5.47 -20.99
N GLN A 125 26.52 -6.08 -19.80
CA GLN A 125 27.70 -6.68 -19.17
C GLN A 125 27.95 -8.13 -19.62
N TYR A 126 26.95 -8.78 -20.23
CA TYR A 126 27.03 -10.17 -20.71
C TYR A 126 27.04 -10.30 -22.24
N GLN A 127 27.18 -9.20 -22.98
CA GLN A 127 27.61 -9.25 -24.39
C GLN A 127 29.13 -9.48 -24.44
N VAL A 128 29.54 -10.71 -24.16
CA VAL A 128 30.87 -11.24 -24.51
C VAL A 128 30.69 -12.35 -25.53
#